data_AF-A0A257RCV5-F1
#
_entry.id   AF-A0A257RCV5-F1
#
_cell.length_a   1.000
_cell.length_b   1.000
_cell.length_c   1.000
_cell.angle_alpha   90.00
_cell.angle_beta   90.00
_cell.angle_gamma   90.00
#
_symmetry.space_group_name_H-M   'P 1'
#
loop_
_entity.id
_entity.type
_entity.pdbx_description
1 polymer ?
#
loop_
_entity_poly.entity_id
_entity_poly.type
_entity_poly.pdbx_seq_one_letter_code
_entity_poly.pdbx_strand_id
1 'polypeptide(L)'
;MTEQLVSQQEAARMAGCSKDTIVRARRNGRFPNARLRDHRWTIPTDDLLAAGLYRPADQDASAPSAAEDVGRPTVPIAVELARALARVAALEDLVARQDDQLEFLRQLTVETLTKRGAD
;
A
#
# COMPACT_ATOMS: atom_id res chain seq x y z
N MET A 1 -7.54 -14.18 -0.34
CA MET A 1 -6.32 -13.39 -0.04
C MET A 1 -5.19 -14.36 0.22
N THR A 2 -4.06 -14.20 -0.47
CA THR A 2 -2.89 -15.07 -0.32
C THR A 2 -2.14 -14.69 0.96
N GLU A 3 -2.10 -15.59 1.93
CA GLU A 3 -1.36 -15.43 3.18
C GLU A 3 0.15 -15.39 2.86
N GLN A 4 0.77 -14.21 2.95
CA GLN A 4 2.19 -14.07 2.71
C GLN A 4 2.97 -14.54 3.94
N LEU A 5 3.76 -15.59 3.77
CA LEU A 5 4.64 -16.13 4.81
C LEU A 5 6.02 -15.50 4.66
N VAL A 6 6.49 -14.82 5.70
CA VAL A 6 7.82 -14.20 5.72
C VAL A 6 8.73 -14.91 6.71
N SER A 7 10.03 -14.89 6.45
CA SER A 7 11.01 -15.40 7.40
C SER A 7 11.11 -14.49 8.63
N GLN A 8 11.63 -15.01 9.75
CA GLN A 8 11.89 -14.19 10.94
C GLN A 8 12.77 -12.95 10.67
N GLN A 9 13.68 -13.03 9.70
CA GLN A 9 14.57 -11.92 9.35
C GLN A 9 13.83 -10.84 8.55
N GLU A 10 12.95 -11.24 7.63
CA GLU A 10 12.08 -10.32 6.89
C GLU A 10 11.05 -9.69 7.83
N ALA A 11 10.43 -10.49 8.70
CA ALA A 11 9.53 -10.00 9.74
C ALA A 11 10.18 -8.92 10.62
N ALA A 12 11.46 -9.12 11.00
CA ALA A 12 12.21 -8.14 11.79
C ALA A 12 12.40 -6.82 11.02
N ARG A 13 12.72 -6.90 9.73
CA ARG A 13 12.83 -5.72 8.85
C ARG A 13 11.49 -5.00 8.70
N MET A 14 10.42 -5.75 8.46
CA MET A 14 9.05 -5.21 8.33
C MET A 14 8.49 -4.68 9.65
N ALA A 15 9.09 -5.03 10.78
CA ALA A 15 8.70 -4.55 12.10
C ALA A 15 9.60 -3.43 12.63
N GLY A 16 10.69 -3.11 11.92
CA GLY A 16 11.70 -2.16 12.39
C GLY A 16 12.36 -2.58 13.71
N CYS A 17 12.45 -3.88 14.00
CA CYS A 17 13.03 -4.39 15.25
C CYS A 17 14.10 -5.46 15.01
N SER A 18 14.81 -5.87 16.05
CA SER A 18 15.81 -6.94 15.94
C SER A 18 15.15 -8.31 15.75
N LYS A 19 15.88 -9.23 15.11
CA LYS A 19 15.46 -10.62 14.96
C LYS A 19 15.14 -11.29 16.30
N ASP A 20 15.89 -10.97 17.35
CA ASP A 20 15.67 -11.53 18.68
C ASP A 20 14.34 -11.08 19.30
N THR A 21 13.90 -9.86 19.01
CA THR A 21 12.56 -9.38 19.40
C THR A 21 11.46 -10.20 18.74
N ILE A 22 11.60 -10.51 17.44
CA ILE A 22 10.66 -11.40 16.73
C ILE A 22 10.71 -12.83 17.30
N VAL A 23 11.89 -13.36 17.60
CA VAL A 23 12.05 -14.69 18.23
C VAL A 23 11.37 -14.73 19.60
N ARG A 24 11.53 -13.69 20.41
CA ARG A 24 10.90 -13.54 21.72
C ARG A 24 9.38 -13.41 21.61
N ALA A 25 8.89 -12.59 20.69
CA ALA A 25 7.45 -12.43 20.43
C ALA A 25 6.81 -13.77 20.01
N ARG A 26 7.49 -14.55 19.16
CA ARG A 26 7.05 -15.91 18.80
C ARG A 26 7.01 -16.84 20.02
N ARG A 27 8.08 -16.87 20.83
CA ARG A 27 8.14 -17.72 22.05
C ARG A 27 7.04 -17.36 23.05
N ASN A 28 6.64 -16.09 23.08
CA ASN A 28 5.55 -15.60 23.92
C ASN A 28 4.15 -15.85 23.31
N GLY A 29 4.05 -16.54 22.18
CA GLY A 29 2.77 -16.89 21.55
C GLY A 29 2.09 -15.75 20.79
N ARG A 30 2.78 -14.65 20.48
CA ARG A 30 2.20 -13.51 19.75
C ARG A 30 1.91 -13.81 18.28
N PHE A 31 2.42 -14.92 17.74
CA PHE A 31 2.23 -15.34 16.35
C PHE A 31 1.62 -16.74 16.32
N PRO A 32 0.29 -16.86 16.48
CA PRO A 32 -0.39 -18.15 16.60
C PRO A 32 -0.30 -19.01 15.32
N ASN A 33 -0.11 -18.39 14.16
CA ASN A 33 -0.03 -19.05 12.86
C ASN A 33 1.41 -19.21 12.35
N ALA A 34 2.42 -18.93 13.18
CA ALA A 34 3.82 -19.19 12.83
C ALA A 34 4.09 -20.68 12.63
N ARG A 35 4.83 -21.02 11.57
CA ARG A 35 5.11 -22.42 11.19
C ARG A 35 6.60 -22.63 10.99
N LEU A 36 7.06 -23.86 11.21
CA LEU A 36 8.42 -24.28 10.89
C LEU A 36 8.43 -24.88 9.48
N ARG A 37 9.18 -24.29 8.56
CA ARG A 37 9.45 -24.82 7.21
C ARG A 37 10.94 -24.85 6.96
N ASP A 38 11.47 -25.96 6.45
CA ASP A 38 12.89 -26.09 6.08
C ASP A 38 13.84 -25.65 7.20
N HIS A 39 13.57 -26.10 8.43
CA HIS A 39 14.30 -25.74 9.65
C HIS A 39 14.33 -24.23 9.98
N ARG A 40 13.46 -23.42 9.36
CA ARG A 40 13.32 -21.99 9.60
C ARG A 40 11.88 -21.64 9.97
N TRP A 41 11.69 -20.82 11.00
CA TRP A 41 10.34 -20.32 11.30
C TRP A 41 9.94 -19.25 10.29
N THR A 42 8.74 -19.43 9.76
CA THR A 42 8.01 -18.46 8.95
C THR A 42 6.83 -17.92 9.75
N ILE A 43 6.58 -16.63 9.60
CA ILE A 43 5.55 -15.88 10.30
C ILE A 43 4.63 -15.28 9.22
N PRO A 44 3.31 -15.47 9.31
CA PRO A 44 2.38 -14.78 8.43
C PRO A 44 2.42 -13.27 8.62
N THR A 45 2.28 -12.51 7.55
CA THR A 45 2.18 -11.04 7.64
C THR A 45 0.98 -10.60 8.50
N ASP A 46 -0.12 -11.35 8.46
CA ASP A 46 -1.32 -11.08 9.25
C ASP A 46 -1.07 -11.19 10.77
N ASP A 47 -0.23 -12.14 11.19
CA ASP A 47 0.20 -12.26 12.58
C ASP A 47 1.07 -11.07 13.02
N LEU A 48 1.89 -10.50 12.11
CA LEU A 48 2.66 -9.29 12.38
C LEU A 48 1.76 -8.05 12.53
N LEU A 49 0.73 -7.96 11.69
CA LEU A 49 -0.30 -6.91 11.77
C LEU A 49 -1.12 -7.03 13.05
N ALA A 50 -1.62 -8.23 13.38
CA ALA A 50 -2.40 -8.50 14.57
C ALA A 50 -1.61 -8.27 15.87
N ALA A 51 -0.30 -8.55 15.85
CA ALA A 51 0.58 -8.25 16.96
C ALA A 51 0.89 -6.75 17.11
N GLY A 52 0.47 -5.89 16.17
CA GLY A 52 0.81 -4.47 16.14
C GLY A 52 2.29 -4.21 15.90
N LEU A 53 3.01 -5.19 15.34
CA LEU A 53 4.44 -5.13 15.09
C LEU A 53 4.76 -4.77 13.65
N TYR A 54 3.78 -4.76 12.75
CA TYR A 54 3.99 -4.33 11.37
C TYR A 54 4.24 -2.82 11.32
N ARG A 55 5.42 -2.43 10.83
CA ARG A 55 5.80 -1.03 10.64
C ARG A 55 6.35 -0.85 9.23
N PRO A 56 5.58 -0.25 8.30
CA PRO A 56 6.12 0.08 6.99
C PRO A 56 7.35 0.99 7.19
N ALA A 57 8.38 0.76 6.37
CA ALA A 57 9.77 1.19 6.59
C ALA A 57 10.03 2.71 6.69
N ASP A 58 8.98 3.54 6.75
CA ASP A 58 9.04 4.99 6.71
C ASP A 58 8.81 5.67 8.08
N GLN A 59 8.63 4.89 9.16
CA GLN A 59 8.44 5.44 10.50
C GLN A 59 9.44 4.82 11.49
N ASP A 60 10.39 5.63 11.93
CA ASP A 60 11.37 5.40 13.01
C ASP A 60 12.64 4.62 12.66
N ALA A 61 13.49 5.25 11.84
CA ALA A 61 14.93 5.08 12.01
C ALA A 61 15.43 5.94 13.19
N SER A 62 15.16 5.48 14.42
CA SER A 62 16.01 5.87 15.54
C SER A 62 17.34 5.13 15.38
N ALA A 63 18.30 5.79 14.74
CA ALA A 63 19.66 5.29 14.49
C ALA A 63 20.48 5.18 15.80
N PRO A 64 21.61 4.44 15.83
CA PRO A 64 22.81 4.91 15.12
C PRO A 64 23.60 3.80 14.40
N SER A 65 24.02 4.07 13.15
CA SER A 65 25.42 3.95 12.71
C SER A 65 25.53 4.17 11.19
N ALA A 66 26.44 5.07 10.83
CA ALA A 66 26.96 5.43 9.53
C ALA A 66 26.87 4.38 8.40
N ALA A 67 26.30 4.78 7.27
CA ALA A 67 27.02 5.08 6.02
C ALA A 67 26.01 5.27 4.87
N GLU A 68 26.18 6.36 4.13
CA GLU A 68 25.66 6.63 2.77
C GLU A 68 24.14 6.86 2.60
N ASP A 69 23.76 8.14 2.54
CA ASP A 69 22.85 8.57 1.47
C ASP A 69 23.27 9.96 0.97
N VAL A 70 24.03 9.96 -0.12
CA VAL A 70 24.47 11.16 -0.81
C VAL A 70 23.30 11.64 -1.69
N GLY A 71 22.69 12.75 -1.28
CA GLY A 71 22.22 13.76 -2.22
C GLY A 71 20.96 13.44 -3.02
N ARG A 72 19.88 12.97 -2.39
CA ARG A 72 18.55 13.22 -2.96
C ARG A 72 18.11 14.63 -2.59
N PRO A 73 17.82 15.54 -3.55
CA PRO A 73 17.06 16.74 -3.23
C PRO A 73 15.69 16.24 -2.76
N THR A 74 15.52 16.17 -1.44
CA THR A 74 14.24 15.85 -0.84
C THR A 74 13.37 17.05 -1.15
N VAL A 75 12.58 16.94 -2.21
CA VAL A 75 11.52 17.90 -2.47
C VAL A 75 10.70 17.95 -1.18
N PRO A 76 10.50 19.13 -0.56
CA PRO A 76 9.80 19.20 0.70
C PRO A 76 8.46 18.46 0.56
N ILE A 77 8.10 17.62 1.53
CA ILE A 77 6.88 16.80 1.49
C ILE A 77 5.65 17.65 1.13
N ALA A 78 5.61 18.91 1.56
CA ALA A 78 4.58 19.88 1.19
C ALA A 78 4.46 20.13 -0.32
N VAL A 79 5.57 20.17 -1.06
CA VAL A 79 5.61 20.36 -2.51
C VAL A 79 5.15 19.09 -3.24
N GLU A 80 5.52 17.90 -2.73
CA GLU A 80 5.02 16.64 -3.27
C GLU A 80 3.51 16.50 -3.05
N LEU A 81 3.03 16.85 -1.86
CA LEU A 81 1.60 16.88 -1.53
C LEU A 81 0.86 17.88 -2.43
N ALA A 82 1.37 19.10 -2.61
CA ALA A 82 0.77 20.08 -3.50
C ALA A 82 0.68 19.58 -4.95
N ARG A 83 1.73 18.91 -5.44
CA ARG A 83 1.73 18.29 -6.77
C ARG A 83 0.73 17.15 -6.89
N ALA A 84 0.63 16.31 -5.85
CA ALA A 84 -0.34 15.22 -5.82
C ALA A 84 -1.78 15.76 -5.86
N LEU A 85 -2.08 16.77 -5.04
CA LEU A 85 -3.40 17.43 -5.03
C LEU A 85 -3.73 18.08 -6.37
N ALA A 86 -2.78 18.77 -6.99
CA ALA A 86 -2.97 19.35 -8.32
C ALA A 86 -3.26 18.29 -9.39
N ARG A 87 -2.59 17.13 -9.30
CA ARG A 87 -2.84 16.00 -10.21
C ARG A 87 -4.23 15.40 -10.00
N VAL A 88 -4.69 15.28 -8.75
CA VAL A 88 -6.03 14.77 -8.43
C VAL A 88 -7.10 15.69 -9.02
N ALA A 89 -7.01 17.01 -8.78
CA ALA A 89 -7.96 17.97 -9.32
C ALA A 89 -8.03 17.90 -10.86
N ALA A 90 -6.88 17.81 -11.54
CA ALA A 90 -6.85 17.69 -13.00
C ALA A 90 -7.46 16.38 -13.52
N LEU A 91 -7.36 15.29 -12.77
CA LEU A 91 -8.00 14.01 -13.11
C LEU A 91 -9.51 14.08 -12.89
N GLU A 92 -9.97 14.72 -11.81
CA GLU A 92 -11.39 14.95 -11.55
C GLU A 92 -12.04 15.75 -12.70
N ASP A 93 -11.40 16.81 -13.17
CA ASP A 93 -11.86 17.59 -14.33
C ASP A 93 -11.90 16.78 -15.64
N LEU A 94 -10.99 15.81 -15.80
CA LEU A 94 -10.99 14.93 -16.97
C LEU A 94 -12.14 13.92 -16.89
N VAL A 95 -12.38 13.34 -15.70
CA VAL A 95 -13.48 12.40 -15.47
C VAL A 95 -14.82 13.09 -15.69
N ALA A 96 -15.02 14.29 -15.15
CA ALA A 96 -16.25 15.06 -15.37
C ALA A 96 -16.55 15.27 -16.86
N ARG A 97 -15.54 15.64 -17.66
CA ARG A 97 -15.71 15.79 -19.12
C ARG A 97 -16.01 14.47 -19.82
N GLN A 98 -15.44 13.36 -19.36
CA GLN A 98 -15.75 12.04 -19.92
C GLN A 98 -17.18 11.63 -19.60
N ASP A 99 -17.66 11.91 -18.39
CA ASP A 99 -19.03 11.62 -17.99
C ASP A 99 -20.02 12.43 -18.82
N ASP A 100 -19.78 13.73 -19.04
CA ASP A 100 -20.58 14.58 -19.94
C ASP A 100 -20.64 14.01 -21.36
N GLN A 101 -19.51 13.54 -21.90
CA GLN A 101 -19.44 12.91 -23.22
C GLN A 101 -20.23 11.61 -23.28
N LEU A 102 -20.15 10.77 -22.23
CA LEU A 102 -20.89 9.52 -22.16
C LEU A 102 -22.40 9.76 -22.03
N GLU A 103 -22.81 10.75 -21.25
CA GLU A 103 -24.21 11.16 -21.15
C GLU A 103 -24.74 11.64 -22.50
N PHE A 104 -23.99 12.49 -23.19
CA PHE A 104 -24.34 12.94 -24.54
C PHE A 104 -24.51 11.77 -25.53
N LEU A 105 -23.58 10.80 -25.54
CA LEU A 105 -23.66 9.64 -26.42
C LEU A 105 -24.85 8.72 -26.06
N ARG A 106 -25.15 8.56 -24.77
CA ARG A 106 -26.34 7.82 -24.30
C ARG A 106 -27.62 8.51 -24.77
N GLN A 107 -27.69 9.83 -24.67
CA GLN A 107 -28.84 10.59 -25.12
C GLN A 107 -29.03 10.47 -26.65
N LEU A 108 -27.96 10.63 -27.43
CA LEU A 108 -28.00 10.50 -28.89
C LEU A 108 -28.44 9.09 -29.33
N THR A 109 -27.98 8.05 -28.64
CA THR A 109 -28.39 6.67 -28.94
C THR A 109 -29.86 6.44 -28.63
N VAL A 110 -30.39 6.97 -27.52
CA VAL A 110 -31.83 6.90 -27.22
C VAL A 110 -32.66 7.67 -28.26
N GLU A 111 -32.25 8.87 -28.66
CA GLU A 111 -32.94 9.68 -29.67
C GLU A 111 -32.97 9.01 -31.05
N THR A 112 -31.85 8.39 -31.46
CA THR A 112 -31.79 7.69 -32.76
C THR A 112 -32.61 6.41 -32.78
N LEU A 113 -32.64 5.65 -31.68
CA LEU A 113 -33.47 4.45 -31.57
C LEU A 113 -34.97 4.79 -31.52
N THR A 114 -35.35 5.82 -30.77
CA THR A 114 -36.76 6.27 -30.70
C THR A 114 -37.25 6.79 -32.04
N LYS A 115 -36.43 7.57 -32.76
CA LYS A 115 -36.77 8.04 -34.12
C LYS A 115 -36.95 6.90 -35.12
N ARG A 116 -36.13 5.85 -35.04
CA ARG A 116 -36.19 4.70 -35.97
C ARG A 116 -37.34 3.73 -35.69
N GLY A 117 -37.88 3.71 -34.47
CA GLY A 117 -39.05 2.89 -34.11
C GLY A 117 -40.40 3.56 -34.37
N ALA A 118 -40.40 4.85 -34.72
CA ALA A 118 -41.61 5.63 -35.02
C ALA A 118 -41.92 5.75 -36.52
N ASP A 119 -40.99 5.35 -37.39
CA ASP A 119 -41.16 5.17 -38.84
C ASP A 119 -41.54 3.72 -39.18
#